data_AF-A0A846HM17-F1
#
_entry.id   AF-A0A846HM17-F1
#
_cell.length_a   1.000
_cell.length_b   1.000
_cell.length_c   1.000
_cell.angle_alpha   90.00
_cell.angle_beta   90.00
_cell.angle_gamma   90.00
#
_symmetry.space_group_name_H-M   'P 1'
#
loop_
_entity.id
_entity.type
_entity.pdbx_description
1 polymer ?
#
loop_
_entity_poly.entity_id
_entity_poly.type
_entity_poly.pdbx_seq_one_letter_code
_entity_poly.pdbx_strand_id
1 'polypeptide(L)'
;MAPLTRSWVAPLGRSVTARTDSFKEAIRLAVALGGDTDSTAAVCGQVAGAYYGLSAIPEPWKAELVKRDEVFAVAERLCQAGCAGL
;
A
#
# COMPACT_ATOMS: atom_id res chain seq x y z
N MET A 1 0.53 -22.29 23.82
CA MET A 1 0.71 -20.97 24.45
C MET A 1 2.08 -20.45 24.03
N ALA A 2 2.15 -19.69 22.92
CA ALA A 2 3.41 -19.22 22.33
C ALA A 2 3.64 -17.72 22.64
N PRO A 3 4.90 -17.26 22.81
CA PRO A 3 5.24 -16.07 23.57
C PRO A 3 5.06 -14.74 22.81
N LEU A 4 4.78 -13.68 23.58
CA LEU A 4 4.29 -12.34 23.19
C LEU A 4 5.36 -11.34 22.69
N THR A 5 6.36 -11.76 21.92
CA THR A 5 7.38 -10.81 21.41
C THR A 5 7.79 -11.11 19.97
N ARG A 6 6.96 -10.73 18.99
CA ARG A 6 7.43 -10.47 17.62
C ARG A 6 6.83 -9.17 17.13
N SER A 7 7.69 -8.29 16.62
CA SER A 7 7.30 -7.12 15.84
C SER A 7 6.85 -7.66 14.46
N TRP A 8 5.63 -7.34 14.03
CA TRP A 8 4.87 -8.11 13.02
C TRP A 8 4.91 -7.57 11.58
N VAL A 9 5.76 -6.60 11.25
CA VAL A 9 5.72 -5.94 9.92
C VAL A 9 6.52 -6.68 8.83
N ALA A 10 7.31 -7.71 9.17
CA ALA A 10 8.44 -8.11 8.32
C ALA A 10 8.19 -9.08 7.13
N PRO A 11 7.29 -10.10 7.12
CA PRO A 11 7.29 -11.04 5.98
C PRO A 11 6.28 -10.78 4.85
N LEU A 12 5.28 -9.90 4.99
CA LEU A 12 4.08 -9.99 4.14
C LEU A 12 4.04 -9.02 2.94
N GLY A 13 4.72 -7.87 3.01
CA GLY A 13 4.65 -6.85 1.95
C GLY A 13 5.07 -7.34 0.55
N ARG A 14 6.12 -8.17 0.49
CA ARG A 14 6.59 -8.80 -0.77
C ARG A 14 5.77 -10.03 -1.18
N SER A 15 5.30 -10.82 -0.21
CA SER A 15 4.59 -12.08 -0.50
C SER A 15 3.16 -11.83 -1.00
N VAL A 16 2.48 -10.81 -0.47
CA VAL A 16 1.13 -10.46 -0.92
C VAL A 16 1.15 -9.89 -2.34
N THR A 17 2.03 -8.92 -2.61
CA THR A 17 2.14 -8.30 -3.94
C THR A 17 2.64 -9.26 -5.01
N ALA A 18 3.57 -10.18 -4.69
CA ALA A 18 4.07 -11.17 -5.64
C ALA A 18 3.08 -12.31 -5.97
N ARG A 19 1.94 -12.39 -5.27
CA ARG A 19 0.93 -13.46 -5.42
C ARG A 19 -0.40 -12.96 -5.99
N THR A 20 -0.48 -11.71 -6.41
CA THR A 20 -1.71 -11.09 -6.90
C THR A 20 -1.52 -10.49 -8.29
N ASP A 21 -2.60 -10.41 -9.05
CA ASP A 21 -2.59 -9.84 -10.41
C ASP A 21 -3.12 -8.40 -10.45
N SER A 22 -3.55 -7.85 -9.31
CA SER A 22 -4.04 -6.47 -9.22
C SER A 22 -3.82 -5.86 -7.84
N PHE A 23 -3.78 -4.52 -7.81
CA PHE A 23 -3.73 -3.72 -6.59
C PHE A 23 -4.88 -4.07 -5.62
N LYS A 24 -6.09 -4.23 -6.16
CA LYS A 24 -7.30 -4.53 -5.37
C LYS A 24 -7.14 -5.86 -4.63
N GLU A 25 -6.69 -6.90 -5.32
CA GLU A 25 -6.50 -8.22 -4.71
C GLU A 25 -5.37 -8.21 -3.69
N ALA A 26 -4.27 -7.47 -3.94
CA ALA A 26 -3.19 -7.29 -2.98
C ALA A 26 -3.70 -6.70 -1.66
N ILE A 27 -4.45 -5.60 -1.71
CA ILE A 27 -5.00 -4.95 -0.52
C ILE A 27 -6.01 -5.85 0.19
N ARG A 28 -6.89 -6.54 -0.56
CA ARG A 28 -7.86 -7.47 0.05
C ARG A 28 -7.17 -8.60 0.80
N LEU A 29 -6.12 -9.17 0.22
CA LEU A 29 -5.34 -10.22 0.88
C LEU A 29 -4.62 -9.67 2.13
N ALA A 30 -4.04 -8.47 2.04
CA ALA A 30 -3.39 -7.81 3.19
C ALA A 30 -4.36 -7.60 4.38
N VAL A 31 -5.60 -7.17 4.11
CA VAL A 31 -6.63 -7.00 5.15
C VAL A 31 -7.15 -8.34 5.66
N ALA A 32 -7.32 -9.33 4.78
CA ALA A 32 -7.84 -10.65 5.15
C ALA A 32 -6.91 -11.44 6.08
N LEU A 33 -5.63 -11.08 6.16
CA LEU A 33 -4.64 -11.70 7.07
C LEU A 33 -4.91 -11.39 8.55
N GLY A 34 -5.73 -10.39 8.87
CA GLY A 34 -6.10 -10.03 10.24
C GLY A 34 -4.96 -9.42 11.05
N GLY A 35 -5.23 -9.16 12.34
CA GLY A 35 -4.27 -8.49 13.23
C GLY A 35 -4.19 -6.98 12.96
N ASP A 36 -2.99 -6.49 12.67
CA ASP A 36 -2.69 -5.08 12.38
C ASP A 36 -2.93 -4.79 10.88
N THR A 37 -4.20 -4.82 10.49
CA THR A 37 -4.62 -4.80 9.08
C THR A 37 -4.40 -3.45 8.43
N ASP A 38 -4.51 -2.35 9.18
CA ASP A 38 -4.27 -0.99 8.68
C ASP A 38 -2.80 -0.77 8.36
N SER A 39 -1.88 -1.11 9.28
CA SER A 39 -0.45 -0.98 9.01
C SER A 39 0.01 -1.92 7.91
N THR A 40 -0.52 -3.16 7.88
CA THR A 40 -0.19 -4.15 6.85
C THR A 40 -0.70 -3.72 5.48
N ALA A 41 -1.94 -3.23 5.38
CA ALA A 41 -2.51 -2.73 4.14
C ALA A 41 -1.81 -1.44 3.66
N ALA A 42 -1.36 -0.58 4.58
CA ALA A 42 -0.60 0.63 4.23
C ALA A 42 0.75 0.29 3.60
N VAL A 43 1.52 -0.63 4.21
CA VAL A 43 2.81 -1.08 3.66
C VAL A 43 2.60 -1.83 2.34
N CYS A 44 1.59 -2.71 2.27
CA CYS A 44 1.23 -3.40 1.03
C CYS A 44 0.86 -2.40 -0.08
N GLY A 45 0.05 -1.38 0.23
CA GLY A 45 -0.40 -0.37 -0.72
C GLY A 45 0.72 0.50 -1.28
N GLN A 46 1.75 0.81 -0.50
CA GLN A 46 2.93 1.52 -1.01
C GLN A 46 3.66 0.70 -2.08
N VAL A 47 3.94 -0.57 -1.79
CA VAL A 47 4.64 -1.47 -2.72
C VAL A 47 3.78 -1.79 -3.94
N ALA A 48 2.50 -2.14 -3.72
CA ALA A 48 1.55 -2.43 -4.79
C ALA A 48 1.29 -1.20 -5.67
N GLY A 49 1.18 -0.02 -5.07
CA GLY A 49 0.96 1.24 -5.79
C GLY A 49 2.15 1.61 -6.68
N ALA A 50 3.37 1.40 -6.20
CA ALA A 50 4.58 1.58 -7.01
C ALA A 50 4.68 0.55 -8.15
N TYR A 51 4.22 -0.68 -7.93
CA TYR A 51 4.32 -1.77 -8.91
C TYR A 51 3.22 -1.73 -9.98
N TYR A 52 1.95 -1.62 -9.59
CA TYR A 52 0.81 -1.61 -10.52
C TYR A 52 0.48 -0.21 -11.06
N GLY A 53 0.97 0.84 -10.40
CA GLY A 53 0.71 2.23 -10.76
C GLY A 53 -0.64 2.76 -10.25
N LEU A 54 -0.78 4.09 -10.30
CA LEU A 54 -1.95 4.82 -9.81
C LEU A 54 -3.26 4.45 -10.52
N SER A 55 -3.19 4.13 -11.81
CA SER A 55 -4.36 3.76 -12.63
C SER A 55 -4.96 2.41 -12.21
N ALA A 56 -4.19 1.54 -11.56
CA ALA A 56 -4.65 0.25 -11.06
C ALA A 56 -5.46 0.36 -9.74
N ILE A 57 -5.41 1.51 -9.05
CA ILE A 57 -6.18 1.73 -7.83
C ILE A 57 -7.63 2.02 -8.19
N PRO A 58 -8.62 1.27 -7.65
CA PRO A 58 -10.03 1.50 -7.91
C PRO A 58 -10.45 2.96 -7.67
N GLU A 59 -11.13 3.58 -8.64
CA GLU A 59 -11.57 4.97 -8.52
C GLU A 59 -12.43 5.24 -7.27
N PRO A 60 -13.37 4.35 -6.87
CA PRO A 60 -14.13 4.55 -5.64
C PRO A 60 -13.25 4.67 -4.40
N TRP A 61 -12.14 3.92 -4.33
CA TRP A 61 -11.22 3.97 -3.19
C TRP A 61 -10.45 5.30 -3.13
N LYS A 62 -10.10 5.86 -4.30
CA LYS A 62 -9.47 7.18 -4.38
C LYS A 62 -10.47 8.28 -4.05
N ALA A 63 -11.73 8.14 -4.47
CA ALA A 63 -12.79 9.10 -4.22
C ALA A 63 -13.16 9.22 -2.74
N GLU A 64 -13.10 8.12 -2.00
CA GLU A 64 -13.39 8.07 -0.55
C GLU A 64 -12.17 8.38 0.33
N LEU A 65 -11.00 8.62 -0.26
CA LEU A 65 -9.77 8.86 0.49
C LEU A 65 -9.84 10.19 1.25
N VAL A 66 -9.75 10.12 2.58
CA VAL A 66 -9.63 11.31 3.42
C VAL A 66 -8.35 12.07 3.04
N LYS A 67 -8.47 13.40 2.86
CA LYS A 67 -7.37 14.28 2.42
C LYS A 67 -6.78 13.88 1.06
N ARG A 68 -7.61 13.31 0.16
CA ARG A 68 -7.23 12.96 -1.22
C ARG A 68 -6.31 14.00 -1.85
N ASP A 69 -6.76 15.24 -1.94
CA ASP A 69 -6.03 16.31 -2.64
C ASP A 69 -4.66 16.60 -2.00
N GLU A 70 -4.56 16.59 -0.67
CA GLU A 70 -3.28 16.76 0.04
C GLU A 70 -2.31 15.60 -0.27
N VAL A 71 -2.82 14.36 -0.28
CA VAL A 71 -2.02 13.16 -0.58
C VAL A 71 -1.48 13.21 -2.01
N PHE A 72 -2.32 13.57 -2.98
CA PHE A 72 -1.89 13.73 -4.37
C PHE A 72 -0.88 14.86 -4.54
N ALA A 73 -1.11 16.02 -3.91
CA ALA A 73 -0.17 17.15 -3.95
C ALA A 73 1.19 16.81 -3.34
N VAL A 74 1.23 16.01 -2.27
CA VAL A 74 2.50 15.52 -1.70
C VAL A 74 3.18 14.54 -2.66
N ALA A 75 2.44 13.58 -3.23
CA ALA A 75 2.98 12.59 -4.16
C ALA A 75 3.60 13.26 -5.41
N GLU A 76 2.92 14.25 -5.99
CA GLU A 76 3.42 15.02 -7.13
C GLU A 76 4.71 15.78 -6.79
N ARG A 77 4.76 16.48 -5.65
CA ARG A 77 5.98 17.18 -5.20
C ARG A 77 7.15 16.23 -4.98
N LEU A 78 6.91 15.06 -4.40
CA LEU A 78 7.94 14.04 -4.20
C LEU A 78 8.43 13.48 -5.54
N CYS A 79 7.53 13.22 -6.49
CA CYS A 79 7.89 12.76 -7.83
C CYS A 79 8.72 13.80 -8.57
N GLN A 80 8.32 15.07 -8.53
CA GLN A 80 9.06 16.18 -9.14
C GLN A 80 10.46 16.32 -8.51
N ALA A 81 10.55 16.28 -7.17
CA ALA A 81 11.83 16.36 -6.47
C ALA A 81 12.76 15.17 -6.81
N GLY A 82 12.20 13.96 -6.94
CA GLY A 82 12.94 12.77 -7.33
C GLY A 82 13.40 12.77 -8.80
N CYS A 83 12.59 13.30 -9.71
CA CYS A 83 12.94 13.42 -11.13
C CYS A 83 13.90 14.57 -11.41
N ALA A 84 13.90 15.65 -10.62
CA ALA A 84 14.78 16.79 -10.81
C ALA A 84 16.27 16.50 -10.50
N GLY A 85 16.56 15.34 -9.88
CA GLY A 85 17.91 14.85 -9.62
C GLY A 85 18.43 13.80 -10.60
N LEU A 86 17.67 13.46 -11.64
CA LEU A 86 18.03 12.56 -12.76
C LEU A 86 18.34 13.39 -14.01
#